data_AF-K9UAW4-F1
#
_entry.id   AF-K9UAW4-F1
#
_cell.length_a   1.000
_cell.length_b   1.000
_cell.length_c   1.000
_cell.angle_alpha   90.00
_cell.angle_beta   90.00
_cell.angle_gamma   90.00
#
_symmetry.space_group_name_H-M   'P 1'
#
loop_
_entity.id
_entity.type
_entity.pdbx_description
1 polymer ?
#
loop_
_entity_poly.entity_id
_entity_poly.type
_entity_poly.pdbx_seq_one_letter_code
_entity_poly.pdbx_strand_id
1 'polypeptide(L)'
;MKKPRLRKKHLQPFFDLTDNPEVHHVPQGIAVDITPPPPQLSPFDRDVLQVCGNLGSRPAAEDFKALLKAYPEVLQRIQQAVDGEIFVGRNSETEFLEDLTEIWFKRDGFEHIFCGSIERGQLKGMHYVGRYLQLQEQGLAGRMPNNQHQEETLAGVVYTIGVVVKHGDKLLADRRNGYALVTDAAELLIAVTQAFKKKNRPRSTYTVAVVDVDSGHTYPAVFVKEDNAIVTFYPDVTPIEPLA
;
A
#
# COMPACT_ATOMS: atom_id res chain seq x y z
N MET A 1 18.89 -43.31 -2.22
CA MET A 1 17.91 -42.42 -2.88
C MET A 1 18.28 -40.97 -2.57
N LYS A 2 18.56 -40.16 -3.58
CA LYS A 2 18.92 -38.74 -3.42
C LYS A 2 17.66 -37.96 -2.99
N LYS A 3 17.75 -37.20 -1.89
CA LYS A 3 16.70 -36.24 -1.48
C LYS A 3 16.38 -35.32 -2.68
N PRO A 4 15.11 -35.09 -3.01
CA PRO A 4 14.76 -34.14 -4.06
C PRO A 4 15.25 -32.76 -3.61
N ARG A 5 16.26 -32.23 -4.31
CA ARG A 5 16.65 -30.83 -4.22
C ARG A 5 15.41 -30.01 -4.54
N LEU A 6 14.96 -29.16 -3.62
CA LEU A 6 14.01 -28.10 -3.95
C LEU A 6 14.62 -27.33 -5.14
N ARG A 7 14.06 -27.53 -6.33
CA ARG A 7 14.26 -26.58 -7.43
C ARG A 7 13.88 -25.21 -6.88
N LYS A 8 14.71 -24.18 -7.09
CA LYS A 8 14.40 -22.79 -6.76
C LYS A 8 12.97 -22.51 -7.26
N LYS A 9 11.98 -22.54 -6.36
CA LYS A 9 10.59 -22.29 -6.73
C LYS A 9 10.56 -20.83 -7.19
N HIS A 10 10.30 -20.62 -8.47
CA HIS A 10 9.94 -19.30 -8.96
C HIS A 10 8.67 -18.87 -8.20
N LEU A 11 8.66 -17.67 -7.65
CA LEU A 11 7.48 -17.13 -6.99
C LEU A 11 6.45 -16.82 -8.09
N GLN A 12 5.16 -17.02 -7.83
CA GLN A 12 4.13 -16.63 -8.80
C GLN A 12 4.12 -15.10 -8.91
N PRO A 13 3.96 -14.52 -10.11
CA PRO A 13 3.93 -13.07 -10.23
C PRO A 13 2.69 -12.47 -9.52
N PHE A 14 2.84 -11.25 -9.05
CA PHE A 14 1.75 -10.31 -8.79
C PHE A 14 1.26 -9.64 -10.08
N PHE A 15 2.16 -9.43 -11.05
CA PHE A 15 1.86 -8.75 -12.31
C PHE A 15 2.43 -9.52 -13.49
N ASP A 16 1.63 -9.71 -14.53
CA ASP A 16 2.11 -10.21 -15.82
C ASP A 16 1.29 -9.62 -16.98
N LEU A 17 1.49 -10.13 -18.20
CA LEU A 17 0.80 -9.66 -19.42
C LEU A 17 -0.16 -10.70 -20.00
N THR A 18 -0.47 -11.75 -19.24
CA THR A 18 -1.27 -12.89 -19.68
C THR A 18 -2.61 -12.87 -18.97
N ASP A 19 -3.68 -12.71 -19.75
CA ASP A 19 -5.04 -12.87 -19.23
C ASP A 19 -5.27 -14.32 -18.77
N ASN A 20 -5.26 -14.53 -17.45
CA ASN A 20 -5.31 -15.86 -16.82
C ASN A 20 -6.47 -16.00 -15.81
N PRO A 21 -7.73 -15.78 -16.24
CA PRO A 21 -8.85 -15.62 -15.33
C PRO A 21 -9.13 -16.89 -14.52
N GLU A 22 -9.24 -16.73 -13.20
CA GLU A 22 -9.55 -17.79 -12.24
C GLU A 22 -10.78 -17.37 -11.39
N VAL A 23 -11.47 -18.36 -10.80
CA VAL A 23 -12.61 -18.08 -9.90
C VAL A 23 -12.07 -17.90 -8.47
N HIS A 24 -12.37 -16.74 -7.87
CA HIS A 24 -11.92 -16.37 -6.53
C HIS A 24 -13.11 -16.20 -5.56
N HIS A 25 -12.82 -15.87 -4.29
CA HIS A 25 -13.84 -15.62 -3.28
C HIS A 25 -14.70 -14.41 -3.64
N VAL A 26 -14.05 -13.30 -4.03
CA VAL A 26 -14.70 -12.08 -4.49
C VAL A 26 -14.06 -11.64 -5.81
N PRO A 27 -14.84 -11.45 -6.90
CA PRO A 27 -16.29 -11.62 -7.01
C PRO A 27 -16.73 -13.10 -7.08
N GLN A 28 -17.86 -13.42 -6.43
CA GLN A 28 -18.34 -14.81 -6.36
C GLN A 28 -18.80 -15.33 -7.72
N GLY A 29 -18.25 -16.47 -8.15
CA GLY A 29 -18.69 -17.19 -9.36
C GLY A 29 -18.30 -16.51 -10.69
N ILE A 30 -17.52 -15.42 -10.63
CA ILE A 30 -17.01 -14.71 -11.79
C ILE A 30 -15.51 -14.97 -11.86
N ALA A 31 -15.02 -15.41 -13.01
CA ALA A 31 -13.59 -15.56 -13.24
C ALA A 31 -12.97 -14.19 -13.51
N VAL A 32 -11.90 -13.85 -12.81
CA VAL A 32 -11.16 -12.60 -12.97
C VAL A 32 -9.66 -12.89 -12.98
N ASP A 33 -8.92 -12.09 -13.75
CA ASP A 33 -7.46 -12.10 -13.69
C ASP A 33 -7.01 -11.34 -12.43
N ILE A 34 -6.13 -11.96 -11.64
CA ILE A 34 -5.59 -11.43 -10.39
C ILE A 34 -4.09 -11.10 -10.48
N THR A 35 -3.54 -11.17 -11.69
CA THR A 35 -2.18 -10.81 -12.06
C THR A 35 -2.19 -9.71 -13.12
N PRO A 36 -2.71 -8.51 -12.78
CA PRO A 36 -2.87 -7.44 -13.76
C PRO A 36 -1.53 -7.03 -14.41
N PRO A 37 -1.57 -6.28 -15.52
CA PRO A 37 -0.39 -5.63 -16.06
C PRO A 37 0.38 -4.84 -14.99
N PRO A 38 1.72 -4.86 -15.03
CA PRO A 38 2.53 -4.12 -14.06
C PRO A 38 2.21 -2.62 -14.15
N PRO A 39 2.03 -1.93 -13.01
CA PRO A 39 1.79 -0.49 -13.02
C PRO A 39 3.01 0.25 -13.56
N GLN A 40 2.78 1.45 -14.10
CA GLN A 40 3.86 2.36 -14.42
C GLN A 40 4.23 3.16 -13.17
N LEU A 41 5.52 3.18 -12.81
CA LEU A 41 6.02 3.95 -11.68
C LEU A 41 6.57 5.30 -12.15
N SER A 42 6.00 6.37 -11.59
CA SER A 42 6.49 7.74 -11.72
C SER A 42 7.88 7.92 -11.08
N PRO A 43 8.55 9.07 -11.28
CA PRO A 43 9.75 9.40 -10.53
C PRO A 43 9.52 9.41 -9.01
N PHE A 44 8.40 9.98 -8.55
CA PHE A 44 8.05 10.03 -7.13
C PHE A 44 7.87 8.63 -6.52
N ASP A 45 7.22 7.72 -7.24
CA ASP A 45 7.07 6.32 -6.84
C ASP A 45 8.43 5.64 -6.58
N ARG A 46 9.38 5.85 -7.48
CA ARG A 46 10.72 5.26 -7.39
C ARG A 46 11.49 5.81 -6.19
N ASP A 47 11.35 7.09 -5.90
CA ASP A 47 12.03 7.71 -4.76
C ASP A 47 11.37 7.32 -3.43
N VAL A 48 10.04 7.13 -3.39
CA VAL A 48 9.35 6.51 -2.24
C VAL A 48 9.89 5.10 -1.98
N LEU A 49 10.06 4.29 -3.03
CA LEU A 49 10.66 2.96 -2.91
C LEU A 49 12.11 3.00 -2.43
N GLN A 50 12.86 4.06 -2.78
CA GLN A 50 14.21 4.28 -2.27
C GLN A 50 14.19 4.62 -0.78
N VAL A 51 13.27 5.48 -0.32
CA VAL A 51 13.07 5.78 1.12
C VAL A 51 12.73 4.50 1.89
N CYS A 52 11.91 3.62 1.31
CA CYS A 52 11.59 2.32 1.90
C CYS A 52 12.80 1.37 2.03
N GLY A 53 13.77 1.46 1.12
CA GLY A 53 14.94 0.58 1.11
C GLY A 53 14.58 -0.90 0.97
N ASN A 54 15.37 -1.78 1.60
CA ASN A 54 15.14 -3.23 1.57
C ASN A 54 13.85 -3.63 2.32
N LEU A 55 13.32 -4.82 2.03
CA LEU A 55 12.19 -5.38 2.79
C LEU A 55 12.57 -5.53 4.28
N GLY A 56 11.73 -5.00 5.18
CA GLY A 56 11.97 -4.99 6.61
C GLY A 56 12.90 -3.88 7.11
N SER A 57 13.38 -3.01 6.22
CA SER A 57 14.03 -1.76 6.64
C SER A 57 13.03 -0.79 7.25
N ARG A 58 13.51 0.05 8.17
CA ARG A 58 12.75 1.16 8.73
C ARG A 58 13.16 2.48 8.05
N PRO A 59 12.25 3.16 7.35
CA PRO A 59 12.54 4.45 6.72
C PRO A 59 12.79 5.51 7.79
N ALA A 60 13.70 6.46 7.52
CA ALA A 60 13.95 7.58 8.41
C ALA A 60 13.04 8.77 8.07
N ALA A 61 12.55 9.46 9.10
CA ALA A 61 11.72 10.66 8.95
C ALA A 61 12.42 11.77 8.13
N GLU A 62 13.75 11.88 8.25
CA GLU A 62 14.52 12.87 7.50
C GLU A 62 14.62 12.54 6.00
N ASP A 63 14.64 11.25 5.62
CA ASP A 63 14.60 10.85 4.22
C ASP A 63 13.24 11.18 3.60
N PHE A 64 12.16 11.01 4.36
CA PHE A 64 10.81 11.44 3.94
C PHE A 64 10.69 12.96 3.79
N LYS A 65 11.25 13.74 4.72
CA LYS A 65 11.31 15.20 4.56
C LYS A 65 12.12 15.61 3.34
N ALA A 66 13.26 14.96 3.10
CA ALA A 66 14.10 15.21 1.94
C ALA A 66 13.36 14.88 0.64
N LEU A 67 12.64 13.75 0.61
CA LEU A 67 11.77 13.36 -0.50
C LEU A 67 10.74 14.46 -0.78
N LEU A 68 9.97 14.91 0.20
CA LEU A 68 8.92 15.92 -0.05
C LEU A 68 9.49 17.29 -0.43
N LYS A 69 10.70 17.64 0.01
CA LYS A 69 11.41 18.84 -0.46
C LYS A 69 11.88 18.72 -1.91
N ALA A 70 12.21 17.52 -2.37
CA ALA A 70 12.60 17.26 -3.75
C ALA A 70 11.41 17.26 -4.71
N TYR A 71 10.20 17.03 -4.20
CA TYR A 71 8.93 17.02 -4.95
C TYR A 71 7.94 18.05 -4.36
N PRO A 72 8.24 19.36 -4.48
CA PRO A 72 7.42 20.41 -3.88
C PRO A 72 5.98 20.42 -4.41
N GLU A 73 5.75 19.97 -5.63
CA GLU A 73 4.41 19.82 -6.22
C GLU A 73 3.57 18.76 -5.49
N VAL A 74 4.18 17.66 -5.04
CA VAL A 74 3.47 16.64 -4.24
C VAL A 74 3.15 17.21 -2.87
N LEU A 75 4.11 17.88 -2.23
CA LEU A 75 3.88 18.54 -0.93
C LEU A 75 2.73 19.57 -1.02
N GLN A 76 2.71 20.38 -2.07
CA GLN A 76 1.67 21.38 -2.31
C GLN A 76 0.28 20.72 -2.50
N ARG A 77 0.20 19.61 -3.24
CA ARG A 77 -1.06 18.88 -3.43
C ARG A 77 -1.57 18.29 -2.12
N ILE A 78 -0.69 17.72 -1.30
CA ILE A 78 -1.06 17.24 0.05
C ILE A 78 -1.56 18.41 0.90
N GLN A 79 -0.88 19.55 0.87
CA GLN A 79 -1.28 20.74 1.62
C GLN A 79 -2.65 21.28 1.19
N GLN A 80 -2.90 21.39 -0.12
CA GLN A 80 -4.21 21.79 -0.65
C GLN A 80 -5.31 20.80 -0.25
N ALA A 81 -5.00 19.51 -0.28
CA ALA A 81 -5.93 18.45 0.03
C ALA A 81 -6.45 18.47 1.49
N VAL A 82 -5.71 19.10 2.42
CA VAL A 82 -6.07 19.23 3.84
C VAL A 82 -6.31 20.68 4.27
N ASP A 83 -6.64 21.55 3.32
CA ASP A 83 -6.97 22.96 3.56
C ASP A 83 -5.84 23.80 4.18
N GLY A 84 -4.59 23.47 3.85
CA GLY A 84 -3.42 24.28 4.20
C GLY A 84 -2.71 23.90 5.49
N GLU A 85 -3.35 23.12 6.36
CA GLU A 85 -2.84 22.79 7.70
C GLU A 85 -3.26 21.39 8.15
N ILE A 86 -2.37 20.67 8.83
CA ILE A 86 -2.72 19.39 9.47
C ILE A 86 -3.25 19.65 10.88
N PHE A 87 -2.44 20.34 11.70
CA PHE A 87 -2.85 20.83 13.01
C PHE A 87 -3.27 22.30 12.95
N VAL A 88 -4.32 22.63 13.69
CA VAL A 88 -4.95 23.95 13.62
C VAL A 88 -3.97 25.06 13.99
N GLY A 89 -3.86 26.06 13.11
CA GLY A 89 -3.02 27.24 13.29
C GLY A 89 -1.55 27.03 12.88
N ARG A 90 -1.18 25.86 12.38
CA ARG A 90 0.16 25.53 11.89
C ARG A 90 0.12 25.38 10.37
N ASN A 91 0.41 26.48 9.67
CA ASN A 91 0.20 26.59 8.22
C ASN A 91 1.41 27.10 7.44
N SER A 92 2.54 27.40 8.10
CA SER A 92 3.78 27.65 7.37
C SER A 92 4.28 26.37 6.71
N GLU A 93 5.02 26.48 5.61
CA GLU A 93 5.54 25.31 4.87
C GLU A 93 6.40 24.39 5.77
N THR A 94 7.21 24.98 6.65
CA THR A 94 8.05 24.22 7.59
C THR A 94 7.20 23.47 8.62
N GLU A 95 6.22 24.14 9.24
CA GLU A 95 5.33 23.50 10.20
C GLU A 95 4.47 22.41 9.54
N PHE A 96 3.99 22.66 8.32
CA PHE A 96 3.21 21.69 7.57
C PHE A 96 4.03 20.42 7.30
N LEU A 97 5.28 20.56 6.85
CA LEU A 97 6.17 19.42 6.61
C LEU A 97 6.50 18.66 7.92
N GLU A 98 6.70 19.38 9.02
CA GLU A 98 6.89 18.78 10.35
C GLU A 98 5.66 17.97 10.78
N ASP A 99 4.48 18.56 10.69
CA ASP A 99 3.21 17.94 11.08
C ASP A 99 2.92 16.72 10.20
N LEU A 100 3.16 16.84 8.89
CA LEU A 100 3.01 15.74 7.95
C LEU A 100 3.96 14.60 8.30
N THR A 101 5.21 14.92 8.60
CA THR A 101 6.17 13.90 9.03
C THR A 101 5.75 13.26 10.35
N GLU A 102 5.27 14.03 11.32
CA GLU A 102 4.83 13.52 12.61
C GLU A 102 3.70 12.50 12.44
N ILE A 103 2.64 12.83 11.69
CA ILE A 103 1.48 11.94 11.56
C ILE A 103 1.82 10.64 10.83
N TRP A 104 2.80 10.64 9.93
CA TRP A 104 3.22 9.48 9.16
C TRP A 104 4.22 8.58 9.90
N PHE A 105 5.07 9.15 10.77
CA PHE A 105 6.17 8.41 11.40
C PHE A 105 5.94 8.08 12.88
N LYS A 106 5.09 8.81 13.61
CA LYS A 106 4.86 8.58 15.05
C LYS A 106 4.34 7.18 15.38
N ARG A 107 3.64 6.54 14.44
CA ARG A 107 3.11 5.16 14.58
C ARG A 107 3.53 4.28 13.39
N ASP A 108 4.66 4.60 12.77
CA ASP A 108 5.26 3.84 11.66
C ASP A 108 4.32 3.66 10.45
N GLY A 109 3.32 4.54 10.28
CA GLY A 109 2.34 4.45 9.19
C GLY A 109 2.97 4.46 7.80
N PHE A 110 4.04 5.23 7.59
CA PHE A 110 4.77 5.23 6.32
C PHE A 110 5.45 3.88 6.05
N GLU A 111 6.18 3.34 7.04
CA GLU A 111 6.78 2.00 6.95
C GLU A 111 5.71 0.95 6.65
N HIS A 112 4.62 0.96 7.42
CA HIS A 112 3.57 -0.03 7.33
C HIS A 112 2.86 0.03 5.99
N ILE A 113 2.42 1.20 5.54
CA ILE A 113 1.62 1.33 4.30
C ILE A 113 2.49 1.16 3.05
N PHE A 114 3.64 1.84 2.97
CA PHE A 114 4.44 1.86 1.74
C PHE A 114 5.46 0.72 1.67
N CYS A 115 6.15 0.44 2.77
CA CYS A 115 7.37 -0.37 2.74
C CYS A 115 7.12 -1.84 3.10
N GLY A 116 6.14 -2.09 3.96
CA GLY A 116 5.91 -3.39 4.61
C GLY A 116 6.91 -3.64 5.73
N SER A 117 6.41 -3.93 6.93
CA SER A 117 7.23 -4.25 8.10
C SER A 117 7.33 -5.76 8.32
N ILE A 118 8.44 -6.21 8.91
CA ILE A 118 8.60 -7.58 9.39
C ILE A 118 8.54 -7.60 10.91
N GLU A 119 7.41 -8.04 11.44
CA GLU A 119 7.14 -8.07 12.88
C GLU A 119 6.97 -9.50 13.36
N ARG A 120 7.79 -9.92 14.33
CA ARG A 120 7.76 -11.28 14.91
C ARG A 120 7.75 -12.39 13.84
N GLY A 121 8.46 -12.15 12.73
CA GLY A 121 8.55 -13.11 11.62
C GLY A 121 7.31 -13.16 10.72
N GLN A 122 6.47 -12.12 10.72
CA GLN A 122 5.33 -11.96 9.82
C GLN A 122 5.50 -10.69 9.00
N LEU A 123 5.07 -10.73 7.74
CA LEU A 123 4.84 -9.53 6.96
C LEU A 123 3.63 -8.79 7.55
N LYS A 124 3.71 -7.46 7.66
CA LYS A 124 2.60 -6.58 8.00
C LYS A 124 2.59 -5.39 7.04
N GLY A 125 1.42 -4.84 6.77
CA GLY A 125 1.29 -3.72 5.87
C GLY A 125 1.63 -4.09 4.43
N MET A 126 2.37 -3.23 3.73
CA MET A 126 2.69 -3.34 2.30
C MET A 126 1.43 -3.22 1.45
N HIS A 127 0.85 -2.03 1.43
CA HIS A 127 -0.40 -1.71 0.72
C HIS A 127 -0.20 -0.80 -0.50
N TYR A 128 1.05 -0.42 -0.76
CA TYR A 128 1.44 0.36 -1.93
C TYR A 128 1.84 -0.54 -3.10
N VAL A 129 1.15 -0.39 -4.24
CA VAL A 129 1.33 -1.22 -5.44
C VAL A 129 2.77 -1.24 -5.96
N GLY A 130 3.49 -0.11 -5.90
CA GLY A 130 4.87 -0.04 -6.36
C GLY A 130 5.81 -0.96 -5.57
N ARG A 131 5.51 -1.22 -4.29
CA ARG A 131 6.31 -2.14 -3.46
C ARG A 131 6.15 -3.60 -3.89
N TYR A 132 4.96 -3.99 -4.35
CA TYR A 132 4.74 -5.31 -4.94
C TYR A 132 5.57 -5.48 -6.21
N LEU A 133 5.52 -4.47 -7.10
CA LEU A 133 6.26 -4.52 -8.37
C LEU A 133 7.77 -4.62 -8.11
N GLN A 134 8.30 -3.75 -7.26
CA GLN A 134 9.71 -3.74 -6.90
C GLN A 134 10.19 -5.11 -6.38
N LEU A 135 9.44 -5.71 -5.44
CA LEU A 135 9.84 -6.98 -4.85
C LEU A 135 9.68 -8.15 -5.83
N GLN A 136 8.71 -8.10 -6.74
CA GLN A 136 8.59 -9.06 -7.84
C GLN A 136 9.80 -8.97 -8.77
N GLU A 137 10.18 -7.78 -9.23
CA GLU A 137 11.29 -7.56 -10.16
C GLU A 137 12.64 -8.00 -9.55
N GLN A 138 12.79 -7.85 -8.23
CA GLN A 138 13.94 -8.35 -7.48
C GLN A 138 13.89 -9.86 -7.21
N GLY A 139 12.80 -10.53 -7.59
CA GLY A 139 12.56 -11.95 -7.32
C GLY A 139 12.42 -12.28 -5.83
N LEU A 140 12.09 -11.28 -5.00
CA LEU A 140 11.95 -11.37 -3.55
C LEU A 140 10.53 -11.63 -3.11
N ALA A 141 9.52 -11.26 -3.90
CA ALA A 141 8.13 -11.51 -3.55
C ALA A 141 7.32 -12.03 -4.74
N GLY A 142 6.18 -12.62 -4.43
CA GLY A 142 5.19 -13.03 -5.40
C GLY A 142 3.94 -13.57 -4.74
N ARG A 143 2.96 -13.94 -5.55
CA ARG A 143 1.67 -14.42 -5.10
C ARG A 143 1.79 -15.80 -4.43
N MET A 144 0.94 -16.01 -3.44
CA MET A 144 0.78 -17.30 -2.77
C MET A 144 -0.04 -18.25 -3.66
N PRO A 145 0.46 -19.46 -3.96
CA PRO A 145 -0.32 -20.43 -4.72
C PRO A 145 -1.49 -20.97 -3.92
N ASN A 146 -2.59 -21.30 -4.62
CA ASN A 146 -3.78 -21.94 -4.07
C ASN A 146 -4.49 -21.11 -2.97
N ASN A 147 -4.56 -19.78 -3.14
CA ASN A 147 -5.15 -18.86 -2.16
C ASN A 147 -6.53 -18.29 -2.58
N GLN A 148 -7.16 -18.84 -3.62
CA GLN A 148 -8.38 -18.30 -4.25
C GLN A 148 -9.54 -18.04 -3.28
N HIS A 149 -9.63 -18.81 -2.19
CA HIS A 149 -10.66 -18.67 -1.17
C HIS A 149 -10.49 -17.47 -0.22
N GLN A 150 -9.35 -16.76 -0.27
CA GLN A 150 -9.09 -15.51 0.48
C GLN A 150 -8.76 -14.33 -0.43
N GLU A 151 -8.76 -14.55 -1.74
CA GLU A 151 -8.48 -13.52 -2.74
C GLU A 151 -9.76 -12.73 -3.03
N GLU A 152 -9.62 -11.41 -3.04
CA GLU A 152 -10.71 -10.47 -3.28
C GLU A 152 -10.26 -9.40 -4.26
N THR A 153 -10.96 -9.28 -5.38
CA THR A 153 -10.52 -8.43 -6.49
C THR A 153 -11.66 -7.57 -7.01
N LEU A 154 -11.43 -6.27 -7.12
CA LEU A 154 -12.16 -5.39 -8.02
C LEU A 154 -11.25 -5.18 -9.23
N ALA A 155 -11.52 -5.92 -10.31
CA ALA A 155 -10.61 -6.01 -11.46
C ALA A 155 -10.26 -4.62 -12.00
N GLY A 156 -8.96 -4.40 -12.21
CA GLY A 156 -8.40 -3.11 -12.63
C GLY A 156 -8.28 -2.05 -11.53
N VAL A 157 -8.72 -2.32 -10.29
CA VAL A 157 -8.80 -1.32 -9.21
C VAL A 157 -8.16 -1.79 -7.91
N VAL A 158 -8.63 -2.88 -7.31
CA VAL A 158 -8.16 -3.39 -6.01
C VAL A 158 -7.87 -4.88 -6.10
N TYR A 159 -6.76 -5.29 -5.53
CA TYR A 159 -6.35 -6.68 -5.45
C TYR A 159 -5.97 -7.00 -4.00
N THR A 160 -6.72 -7.88 -3.37
CA THR A 160 -6.36 -8.52 -2.10
C THR A 160 -5.97 -9.95 -2.39
N ILE A 161 -4.70 -10.28 -2.16
CA ILE A 161 -4.09 -11.53 -2.54
C ILE A 161 -3.26 -12.15 -1.41
N GLY A 162 -2.95 -13.43 -1.57
CA GLY A 162 -1.92 -14.06 -0.75
C GLY A 162 -0.53 -13.65 -1.24
N VAL A 163 0.36 -13.29 -0.34
CA VAL A 163 1.71 -12.83 -0.63
C VAL A 163 2.73 -13.74 0.03
N VAL A 164 3.78 -14.09 -0.72
CA VAL A 164 4.97 -14.76 -0.22
C VAL A 164 6.18 -13.85 -0.44
N VAL A 165 6.97 -13.62 0.61
CA VAL A 165 8.20 -12.82 0.55
C VAL A 165 9.41 -13.61 1.04
N LYS A 166 10.56 -13.39 0.40
CA LYS A 166 11.87 -13.88 0.83
C LYS A 166 12.50 -12.84 1.74
N HIS A 167 12.78 -13.23 2.97
CA HIS A 167 13.46 -12.38 3.95
C HIS A 167 14.57 -13.17 4.63
N GLY A 168 15.82 -12.88 4.23
CA GLY A 168 16.97 -13.75 4.52
C GLY A 168 16.74 -15.16 3.95
N ASP A 169 16.97 -16.18 4.78
CA ASP A 169 16.74 -17.59 4.41
C ASP A 169 15.29 -18.06 4.61
N LYS A 170 14.38 -17.16 5.01
CA LYS A 170 12.98 -17.50 5.31
C LYS A 170 12.04 -17.07 4.18
N LEU A 171 10.99 -17.87 4.00
CA LEU A 171 9.79 -17.46 3.29
C LEU A 171 8.74 -17.07 4.32
N LEU A 172 8.27 -15.82 4.23
CA LEU A 172 7.16 -15.32 5.02
C LEU A 172 5.93 -15.26 4.13
N ALA A 173 4.77 -15.51 4.72
CA ALA A 173 3.51 -15.63 4.02
C ALA A 173 2.46 -14.77 4.73
N ASP A 174 1.74 -13.97 3.95
CA ASP A 174 0.49 -13.33 4.36
C ASP A 174 -0.62 -13.83 3.43
N ARG A 175 -1.73 -14.30 4.00
CA ARG A 175 -2.81 -14.87 3.18
C ARG A 175 -3.77 -13.82 2.65
N ARG A 176 -3.76 -12.62 3.23
CA ARG A 176 -4.66 -11.53 2.86
C ARG A 176 -3.91 -10.22 2.98
N ASN A 177 -3.32 -9.79 1.88
CA ASN A 177 -2.68 -8.49 1.76
C ASN A 177 -3.13 -7.83 0.46
N GLY A 178 -3.37 -6.53 0.48
CA GLY A 178 -4.01 -5.86 -0.65
C GLY A 178 -3.43 -4.50 -0.99
N TYR A 179 -3.59 -4.13 -2.25
CA TYR A 179 -3.19 -2.86 -2.83
C TYR A 179 -4.25 -2.36 -3.83
N ALA A 180 -4.29 -1.05 -4.02
CA ALA A 180 -5.05 -0.44 -5.10
C ALA A 180 -4.11 -0.31 -6.31
N LEU A 181 -4.47 -0.94 -7.43
CA LEU A 181 -3.69 -0.89 -8.67
C LEU A 181 -3.63 0.52 -9.25
N VAL A 182 -4.69 1.30 -9.02
CA VAL A 182 -4.88 2.62 -9.61
C VAL A 182 -4.14 3.74 -8.88
N THR A 183 -3.73 3.50 -7.62
CA THR A 183 -3.23 4.57 -6.74
C THR A 183 -1.72 4.53 -6.63
N ASP A 184 -1.08 5.55 -7.20
CA ASP A 184 0.35 5.79 -7.09
C ASP A 184 0.74 6.30 -5.68
N ALA A 185 2.03 6.53 -5.45
CA ALA A 185 2.49 6.93 -4.12
C ALA A 185 2.01 8.34 -3.71
N ALA A 186 1.88 9.27 -4.66
CA ALA A 186 1.43 10.63 -4.38
C ALA A 186 -0.05 10.64 -4.00
N GLU A 187 -0.90 9.96 -4.79
CA GLU A 187 -2.33 9.81 -4.50
C GLU A 187 -2.56 9.09 -3.18
N LEU A 188 -1.76 8.07 -2.86
CA LEU A 188 -1.85 7.38 -1.58
C LEU A 188 -1.51 8.32 -0.43
N LEU A 189 -0.41 9.08 -0.51
CA LEU A 189 -0.06 10.08 0.51
C LEU A 189 -1.18 11.10 0.72
N ILE A 190 -1.76 11.61 -0.37
CA ILE A 190 -2.87 12.58 -0.33
C ILE A 190 -4.09 11.95 0.34
N ALA A 191 -4.56 10.80 -0.14
CA ALA A 191 -5.77 10.14 0.34
C ALA A 191 -5.69 9.79 1.84
N VAL A 192 -4.56 9.26 2.31
CA VAL A 192 -4.37 8.92 3.72
C VAL A 192 -4.27 10.17 4.59
N THR A 193 -3.58 11.22 4.13
CA THR A 193 -3.47 12.49 4.88
C THR A 193 -4.84 13.18 4.97
N GLN A 194 -5.64 13.15 3.90
CA GLN A 194 -7.03 13.62 3.93
C GLN A 194 -7.89 12.82 4.90
N ALA A 195 -7.76 11.48 4.91
CA ALA A 195 -8.45 10.64 5.87
C ALA A 195 -8.04 10.99 7.31
N PHE A 196 -6.76 11.27 7.56
CA PHE A 196 -6.28 11.74 8.86
C PHE A 196 -6.95 13.06 9.30
N LYS A 197 -7.00 14.07 8.41
CA LYS A 197 -7.59 15.39 8.70
C LYS A 197 -9.09 15.31 8.95
N LYS A 198 -9.82 14.54 8.14
CA LYS A 198 -11.29 14.38 8.27
C LYS A 198 -11.71 13.66 9.56
N LYS A 199 -10.80 12.94 10.23
CA LYS A 199 -11.13 12.09 11.37
C LYS A 199 -10.53 12.63 12.67
N ASN A 200 -11.38 13.31 13.44
CA ASN A 200 -11.00 14.04 14.66
C ASN A 200 -10.78 13.15 15.90
N ARG A 201 -11.17 11.86 15.87
CA ARG A 201 -10.95 10.99 17.04
C ARG A 201 -9.49 10.48 17.04
N PRO A 202 -8.81 10.50 18.20
CA PRO A 202 -7.41 10.11 18.29
C PRO A 202 -7.17 8.60 18.17
N ARG A 203 -8.21 7.77 18.40
CA ARG A 203 -8.18 6.32 18.18
C ARG A 203 -9.43 5.86 17.46
N SER A 204 -9.25 5.33 16.26
CA SER A 204 -10.38 4.95 15.43
C SER A 204 -9.98 4.18 14.17
N THR A 205 -10.91 3.33 13.75
CA THR A 205 -10.92 2.64 12.47
C THR A 205 -12.10 3.16 11.67
N TYR A 206 -11.88 3.49 10.40
CA TYR A 206 -12.94 3.95 9.50
C TYR A 206 -12.81 3.30 8.13
N THR A 207 -13.95 3.02 7.51
CA THR A 207 -14.02 2.88 6.06
C THR A 207 -14.08 4.26 5.43
N VAL A 208 -13.27 4.48 4.40
CA VAL A 208 -13.24 5.69 3.58
C VAL A 208 -13.42 5.29 2.12
N ALA A 209 -14.21 6.07 1.38
CA ALA A 209 -14.25 5.99 -0.08
C ALA A 209 -13.09 6.82 -0.62
N VAL A 210 -12.19 6.18 -1.36
CA VAL A 210 -11.07 6.81 -2.05
C VAL A 210 -11.48 7.05 -3.48
N VAL A 211 -11.36 8.30 -3.94
CA VAL A 211 -11.49 8.63 -5.37
C VAL A 211 -10.08 8.87 -5.87
N ASP A 212 -9.62 7.98 -6.74
CA ASP A 212 -8.34 8.12 -7.41
C ASP A 212 -8.48 9.14 -8.54
N VAL A 213 -7.77 10.26 -8.45
CA VAL A 213 -8.00 11.41 -9.34
C VAL A 213 -7.61 11.11 -10.78
N ASP A 214 -6.55 10.32 -10.96
CA ASP A 214 -5.97 10.05 -12.28
C ASP A 214 -6.76 8.99 -13.04
N SER A 215 -7.19 7.92 -12.37
CA SER A 215 -8.01 6.87 -13.00
C SER A 215 -9.51 7.19 -13.00
N GLY A 216 -9.98 8.07 -12.11
CA GLY A 216 -11.39 8.32 -11.88
C GLY A 216 -12.13 7.18 -11.16
N HIS A 217 -11.42 6.12 -10.77
CA HIS A 217 -12.01 4.99 -10.05
C HIS A 217 -12.22 5.33 -8.57
N THR A 218 -13.24 4.71 -7.99
CA THR A 218 -13.51 4.79 -6.55
C THR A 218 -13.35 3.42 -5.93
N TYR A 219 -12.73 3.34 -4.75
CA TYR A 219 -12.65 2.11 -3.98
C TYR A 219 -12.76 2.35 -2.47
N PRO A 220 -13.32 1.38 -1.72
CA PRO A 220 -13.30 1.39 -0.26
C PRO A 220 -11.91 1.09 0.29
N ALA A 221 -11.52 1.81 1.32
CA ALA A 221 -10.31 1.54 2.10
C ALA A 221 -10.57 1.65 3.59
N VAL A 222 -9.84 0.87 4.38
CA VAL A 222 -9.81 0.97 5.84
C VAL A 222 -8.67 1.89 6.23
N PHE A 223 -8.97 2.90 7.03
CA PHE A 223 -8.00 3.81 7.65
C PHE A 223 -7.99 3.60 9.16
N VAL A 224 -6.79 3.47 9.74
CA VAL A 224 -6.59 3.36 11.18
C VAL A 224 -5.72 4.49 11.70
N LYS A 225 -6.21 5.16 12.73
CA LYS A 225 -5.54 6.25 13.44
C LYS A 225 -5.42 5.91 14.92
N GLU A 226 -4.25 6.12 15.50
CA GLU A 226 -3.99 5.99 16.93
C GLU A 226 -3.04 7.08 17.42
N ASP A 227 -3.27 7.59 18.63
CA ASP A 227 -2.44 8.61 19.29
C ASP A 227 -2.15 9.84 18.39
N ASN A 228 -3.15 10.19 17.59
CA ASN A 228 -3.11 11.26 16.60
C ASN A 228 -2.06 11.06 15.50
N ALA A 229 -1.84 9.81 15.08
CA ALA A 229 -0.98 9.43 13.96
C ALA A 229 -1.58 8.29 13.13
N ILE A 230 -1.08 8.16 11.91
CA ILE A 230 -1.48 7.14 10.94
C ILE A 230 -0.84 5.81 11.35
N VAL A 231 -1.66 4.76 11.44
CA VAL A 231 -1.19 3.40 11.74
C VAL A 231 -1.16 2.55 10.48
N THR A 232 -2.29 2.49 9.75
CA THR A 232 -2.38 1.75 8.50
C THR A 232 -3.51 2.30 7.63
N PHE A 233 -3.42 1.99 6.34
CA PHE A 233 -4.40 2.27 5.32
C PHE A 233 -4.30 1.18 4.27
N TYR A 234 -5.41 0.53 3.96
CA TYR A 234 -5.45 -0.53 2.96
C TYR A 234 -6.81 -0.59 2.26
N PRO A 235 -6.86 -0.93 0.97
CA PRO A 235 -8.12 -1.12 0.28
C PRO A 235 -8.81 -2.40 0.77
N ASP A 236 -10.13 -2.37 0.90
CA ASP A 236 -10.91 -3.52 1.36
C ASP A 236 -12.24 -3.57 0.62
N VAL A 237 -12.39 -4.53 -0.28
CA VAL A 237 -13.59 -4.68 -1.11
C VAL A 237 -14.73 -5.41 -0.39
N THR A 238 -14.55 -5.76 0.89
CA THR A 238 -15.54 -6.47 1.70
C THR A 238 -16.07 -5.61 2.86
N PRO A 239 -17.40 -5.57 3.11
CA PRO A 239 -18.46 -6.07 2.24
C PRO A 239 -18.68 -5.13 1.04
N ILE A 240 -19.06 -5.70 -0.10
CA ILE A 240 -19.68 -4.95 -1.19
C ILE A 240 -21.06 -4.51 -0.69
N GLU A 241 -21.13 -3.46 0.13
CA GLU A 241 -22.38 -2.72 0.24
C GLU A 241 -22.59 -1.98 -1.09
N PRO A 242 -23.81 -2.00 -1.66
CA PRO A 242 -24.10 -1.12 -2.78
C PRO A 242 -23.82 0.31 -2.32
N LEU A 243 -22.94 1.03 -3.01
CA LEU A 243 -22.87 2.48 -2.88
C LEU A 243 -24.28 3.00 -3.19
N ALA A 244 -24.97 3.47 -2.15
CA ALA A 244 -26.31 4.04 -2.23
C ALA A 244 -26.30 5.41 -2.94
#